data_AF-A0A6V8NPP3-F1
#
_entry.id   AF-A0A6V8NPP3-F1
#
_cell.length_a   1.000
_cell.length_b   1.000
_cell.length_c   1.000
_cell.angle_alpha   90.00
_cell.angle_beta   90.00
_cell.angle_gamma   90.00
#
_symmetry.space_group_name_H-M   'P 1'
#
loop_
_entity.id
_entity.type
_entity.pdbx_description
1 polymer ?
#
loop_
_entity_poly.entity_id
_entity_poly.type
_entity_poly.pdbx_seq_one_letter_code
_entity_poly.pdbx_strand_id
1 'polypeptide(L)'
;MSRNWTPKQLKYIRFLADPEEGRSKSQFAREIKVSLRTLFSWQEKEGFWDAVYELAMVHLESSLAPTLKALARQASKGDVQAIKLILQHTGKLRKEPEQEVKVVISWDEGEEAVASCGAS
;
A
#
# COMPACT_ATOMS: atom_id res chain seq x y z
N MET A 1 5.22 -20.02 -11.70
CA MET A 1 4.59 -20.42 -12.98
C MET A 1 5.27 -19.67 -14.12
N SER A 2 6.10 -20.32 -14.92
CA SER A 2 6.69 -19.68 -16.10
C SER A 2 5.63 -19.57 -17.20
N ARG A 3 4.90 -18.45 -17.22
CA ARG A 3 3.98 -18.13 -18.33
C ARG A 3 4.81 -17.83 -19.57
N ASN A 4 4.63 -18.63 -20.63
CA ASN A 4 5.37 -18.48 -21.88
C ASN A 4 4.79 -17.33 -22.72
N TRP A 5 5.24 -16.10 -22.45
CA TRP A 5 4.94 -14.94 -23.28
C TRP A 5 5.80 -14.93 -24.55
N THR A 6 5.20 -14.60 -25.70
CA THR A 6 5.98 -14.40 -26.92
C THR A 6 6.93 -13.19 -26.77
N PRO A 7 8.04 -13.12 -27.54
CA PRO A 7 8.95 -11.98 -27.45
C PRO A 7 8.29 -10.62 -27.66
N LYS A 8 7.27 -10.52 -28.52
CA LYS A 8 6.51 -9.29 -28.74
C LYS A 8 5.61 -8.94 -27.54
N GLN A 9 5.00 -9.93 -26.91
CA GLN A 9 4.21 -9.73 -25.69
C GLN A 9 5.09 -9.31 -24.52
N LEU A 10 6.28 -9.91 -24.36
CA LEU A 10 7.25 -9.48 -23.34
C LEU A 10 7.69 -8.03 -23.55
N LYS A 11 7.95 -7.63 -24.79
CA LYS A 11 8.24 -6.22 -25.10
C LYS A 11 7.08 -5.32 -24.71
N TYR A 12 5.84 -5.75 -24.93
CA TYR A 12 4.66 -4.97 -24.54
C TYR A 12 4.46 -4.91 -23.03
N ILE A 13 4.68 -6.02 -22.31
CA ILE A 13 4.64 -6.06 -20.84
C ILE A 13 5.67 -5.11 -20.26
N ARG A 14 6.92 -5.14 -20.76
CA ARG A 14 7.99 -4.20 -20.38
C ARG A 14 7.60 -2.75 -20.66
N PHE A 15 7.07 -2.48 -21.85
CA PHE A 15 6.56 -1.16 -22.23
C PHE A 15 5.49 -0.65 -21.25
N LEU A 16 4.59 -1.50 -20.77
CA LEU A 16 3.55 -1.09 -19.81
C LEU A 16 4.06 -0.96 -18.38
N ALA A 17 5.13 -1.66 -18.01
CA ALA A 17 5.68 -1.69 -16.67
C ALA A 17 6.73 -0.59 -16.43
N ASP A 18 7.23 0.04 -17.48
CA ASP A 18 8.27 1.07 -17.41
C ASP A 18 7.66 2.43 -17.00
N PRO A 19 8.02 2.98 -15.83
CA PRO A 19 7.48 4.26 -15.37
C PRO A 19 7.95 5.47 -16.18
N GLU A 20 9.04 5.34 -16.94
CA GLU A 20 9.60 6.42 -17.76
C GLU A 20 9.09 6.35 -19.22
N GLU A 21 8.16 5.44 -19.52
CA GLU A 21 7.64 5.26 -20.86
C GLU A 21 6.76 6.46 -21.28
N GLY A 22 7.30 7.29 -22.16
CA GLY A 22 6.59 8.46 -22.70
C GLY A 22 5.77 8.19 -23.96
N ARG A 23 5.92 7.02 -24.61
CA ARG A 23 5.20 6.71 -25.85
C ARG A 23 3.78 6.25 -25.57
N SER A 24 2.86 6.62 -26.47
CA SER A 24 1.52 6.05 -26.49
C SER A 24 1.50 4.59 -26.97
N LYS A 25 0.48 3.82 -26.56
CA LYS A 25 0.23 2.45 -27.06
C LYS A 25 0.19 2.39 -28.60
N SER A 26 -0.32 3.44 -29.24
CA SER A 26 -0.38 3.57 -30.71
C SER A 26 1.00 3.77 -31.35
N GLN A 27 1.88 4.55 -30.73
CA GLN A 27 3.27 4.70 -31.19
C GLN A 27 4.02 3.38 -31.05
N PHE A 28 3.91 2.73 -29.89
CA PHE A 28 4.53 1.43 -29.65
C PHE A 28 4.03 0.34 -30.63
N ALA A 29 2.71 0.26 -30.87
CA ALA A 29 2.13 -0.70 -31.80
C ALA A 29 2.71 -0.58 -33.22
N ARG A 30 2.88 0.66 -33.69
CA ARG A 30 3.50 0.95 -35.00
C ARG A 30 4.95 0.49 -35.05
N GLU A 31 5.71 0.73 -34.00
CA GLU A 31 7.13 0.33 -33.90
C GLU A 31 7.31 -1.19 -33.97
N ILE A 32 6.49 -1.95 -33.23
CA ILE A 32 6.58 -3.42 -33.21
C ILE A 32 5.78 -4.09 -34.35
N LYS A 33 5.22 -3.29 -35.26
CA LYS A 33 4.42 -3.70 -36.42
C LYS A 33 3.25 -4.63 -36.04
N VAL A 34 2.44 -4.21 -35.07
CA VAL A 34 1.19 -4.90 -34.70
C VAL A 34 0.02 -3.93 -34.67
N SER A 35 -1.19 -4.45 -34.83
CA SER A 35 -2.39 -3.62 -34.68
C SER A 35 -2.65 -3.29 -33.20
N LEU A 36 -3.28 -2.15 -32.93
CA LEU A 36 -3.74 -1.81 -31.57
C LEU A 36 -4.68 -2.89 -31.01
N ARG A 37 -5.56 -3.44 -31.85
CA ARG A 37 -6.46 -4.53 -31.46
C ARG A 37 -5.70 -5.76 -30.94
N THR A 38 -4.55 -6.06 -31.53
CA THR A 38 -3.67 -7.14 -31.06
C THR A 38 -3.14 -6.88 -29.66
N LEU A 39 -2.77 -5.64 -29.34
CA LEU A 39 -2.32 -5.27 -27.98
C LEU A 39 -3.44 -5.44 -26.95
N PHE A 40 -4.66 -5.00 -27.27
CA PHE A 40 -5.81 -5.19 -26.39
C PHE A 40 -6.14 -6.67 -26.18
N SER A 41 -6.11 -7.48 -27.24
CA SER A 41 -6.28 -8.93 -27.12
C SER A 41 -5.21 -9.60 -26.24
N TRP A 42 -4.00 -9.04 -26.15
CA TRP A 42 -2.99 -9.56 -25.21
C TRP A 42 -3.33 -9.22 -23.75
N GLN A 43 -3.96 -8.08 -23.49
CA GLN A 43 -4.40 -7.67 -22.15
C GLN A 43 -5.53 -8.53 -21.59
N GLU A 44 -6.32 -9.15 -22.47
CA GLU A 44 -7.40 -10.07 -22.11
C GLU A 44 -6.88 -11.46 -21.68
N LYS A 45 -5.61 -11.77 -21.96
CA LYS A 45 -5.03 -13.05 -21.56
C LYS A 45 -4.89 -13.11 -20.04
N GLU A 46 -5.31 -14.24 -19.48
CA GLU A 46 -5.15 -14.51 -18.06
C GLU A 46 -3.69 -14.31 -17.63
N GLY A 47 -3.50 -13.51 -16.58
CA GLY A 47 -2.19 -13.26 -16.03
C GLY A 47 -1.33 -12.23 -16.73
N PHE A 48 -1.84 -11.57 -17.77
CA PHE A 48 -1.14 -10.48 -18.42
C PHE A 48 -0.84 -9.35 -17.43
N TRP A 49 -1.85 -8.93 -16.67
CA TRP A 49 -1.70 -7.85 -15.69
C TRP A 49 -0.85 -8.26 -14.49
N ASP A 50 -0.87 -9.52 -14.08
CA ASP A 50 0.05 -10.03 -13.06
C ASP A 50 1.50 -9.85 -13.51
N ALA A 51 1.82 -10.22 -14.75
CA ALA A 51 3.17 -10.09 -15.30
C ALA A 51 3.61 -8.62 -15.45
N VAL A 52 2.69 -7.73 -15.81
CA VAL A 52 2.95 -6.28 -15.82
C VAL A 52 3.21 -5.77 -14.40
N TYR A 53 2.39 -6.18 -13.45
CA TYR A 53 2.50 -5.78 -12.05
C TYR A 53 3.82 -6.24 -11.42
N GLU A 54 4.17 -7.52 -11.57
CA GLU A 54 5.44 -8.09 -11.08
C GLU A 54 6.64 -7.28 -11.60
N LEU A 55 6.64 -6.93 -12.89
CA LEU A 55 7.73 -6.16 -13.47
C LEU A 55 7.73 -4.69 -13.00
N ALA A 56 6.56 -4.06 -12.89
CA ALA A 56 6.42 -2.71 -12.35
C ALA A 56 6.91 -2.65 -10.89
N MET A 57 6.68 -3.71 -10.12
CA MET A 57 7.17 -3.82 -8.75
C MET A 57 8.70 -3.85 -8.67
N VAL A 58 9.37 -4.55 -9.59
CA VAL A 58 10.84 -4.52 -9.68
C VAL A 58 11.35 -3.09 -9.95
N HIS A 59 10.68 -2.35 -10.83
CA HIS A 59 11.02 -0.93 -11.06
C HIS A 59 10.81 -0.09 -9.79
N LEU A 60 9.69 -0.27 -9.09
CA LEU A 60 9.42 0.44 -7.85
C LEU A 60 10.45 0.14 -6.77
N GLU A 61 10.80 -1.14 -6.56
CA GLU A 61 11.82 -1.55 -5.60
C GLU A 61 13.18 -0.91 -5.91
N SER A 62 13.57 -0.87 -7.19
CA SER A 62 14.80 -0.19 -7.61
C SER A 62 14.79 1.31 -7.33
N SER A 63 13.62 1.95 -7.37
CA SER A 63 13.43 3.37 -7.06
C SER A 63 13.42 3.69 -5.56
N LEU A 64 13.37 2.67 -4.69
CA LEU A 64 13.21 2.89 -3.25
C LEU A 64 14.44 3.60 -2.64
N ALA A 65 15.65 3.18 -2.99
CA ALA A 65 16.88 3.80 -2.48
C ALA A 65 17.00 5.31 -2.82
N PRO A 66 16.84 5.75 -4.09
CA PRO A 66 16.86 7.18 -4.39
C PRO A 66 15.69 7.94 -3.75
N THR A 67 14.51 7.32 -3.62
CA THR A 67 13.35 7.89 -2.92
C THR A 67 13.65 8.15 -1.44
N LEU A 68 14.22 7.16 -0.73
CA LEU A 68 14.63 7.31 0.67
C LEU A 68 15.70 8.40 0.84
N LYS A 69 16.64 8.50 -0.10
CA LYS A 69 17.64 9.59 -0.12
C LYS A 69 17.00 10.96 -0.29
N ALA A 70 16.00 11.08 -1.18
CA ALA A 70 15.25 12.32 -1.36
C ALA A 70 14.45 12.68 -0.10
N LEU A 71 13.80 11.69 0.52
CA LEU A 71 13.07 11.86 1.77
C LEU A 71 13.98 12.34 2.92
N ALA A 72 15.17 11.73 3.08
CA ALA A 72 16.15 12.15 4.07
C ALA A 72 16.61 13.61 3.89
N ARG A 73 16.78 14.05 2.62
CA ARG A 73 17.12 15.45 2.31
C ARG A 73 16.00 16.42 2.69
N GLN A 74 14.74 16.07 2.46
CA GLN A 74 13.61 16.90 2.88
C GLN A 74 13.53 16.99 4.41
N ALA A 75 13.72 15.87 5.10
CA ALA A 75 13.76 15.85 6.55
C ALA A 75 14.88 16.74 7.11
N SER A 76 16.09 16.71 6.51
CA SER A 76 17.20 17.58 6.93
C SER A 76 16.95 19.08 6.73
N LYS A 77 15.99 19.45 5.88
CA LYS A 77 15.58 20.84 5.65
C LYS A 77 14.48 21.31 6.60
N GLY A 78 14.03 20.45 7.53
CA GLY A 78 12.95 20.77 8.47
C GLY A 78 11.55 20.44 7.97
N ASP A 79 11.40 19.66 6.90
CA ASP A 79 10.09 19.14 6.51
C ASP A 79 9.57 18.16 7.58
N VAL A 80 8.59 18.61 8.36
CA VAL A 80 7.99 17.88 9.48
C VAL A 80 7.34 16.57 9.03
N GLN A 81 6.76 16.53 7.82
CA GLN A 81 6.14 15.30 7.31
C GLN A 81 7.20 14.27 6.92
N ALA A 82 8.28 14.71 6.28
CA ALA A 82 9.40 13.83 5.97
C ALA A 82 10.06 13.27 7.24
N ILE A 83 10.26 14.11 8.26
CA ILE A 83 10.76 13.70 9.57
C ILE A 83 9.83 12.67 10.21
N LYS A 84 8.52 12.96 10.25
CA LYS A 84 7.51 12.06 10.80
C LYS A 84 7.54 10.69 10.11
N LEU A 85 7.62 10.67 8.78
CA LEU A 85 7.65 9.44 8.00
C LEU A 85 8.89 8.60 8.30
N ILE A 86 10.07 9.23 8.43
CA ILE A 86 11.32 8.54 8.82
C ILE A 86 11.20 7.98 10.25
N LEU A 87 10.65 8.74 11.19
CA LEU A 87 10.48 8.28 12.57
C LEU A 87 9.51 7.09 12.65
N GLN A 88 8.43 7.09 11.86
CA GLN A 88 7.52 5.96 11.75
C GLN A 88 8.19 4.74 11.12
N HIS A 89 8.90 4.92 10.00
CA HIS A 89 9.59 3.84 9.30
C HIS A 89 10.69 3.18 10.15
N THR A 90 11.38 3.97 11.00
CA THR A 90 12.41 3.46 11.92
C THR A 90 11.85 2.95 13.25
N GLY A 91 10.53 3.00 13.47
CA GLY A 91 9.88 2.58 14.72
C GLY A 91 10.10 3.52 15.91
N LYS A 92 10.71 4.70 15.69
CA LYS A 92 10.97 5.73 16.71
C LYS A 92 9.74 6.54 17.09
N LEU A 93 8.70 6.54 16.24
CA LEU A 93 7.41 7.15 16.52
C LEU A 93 6.31 6.10 16.32
N ARG A 94 5.68 5.67 17.42
CA ARG A 94 4.55 4.74 17.43
C ARG A 94 3.28 5.49 17.86
N LYS A 95 2.15 5.16 17.25
CA LYS A 95 0.84 5.51 17.83
C LYS A 95 0.62 4.59 19.02
N GLU A 96 0.26 5.16 20.16
CA GLU A 96 -0.18 4.35 21.30
C GLU A 96 -1.45 3.58 20.91
N PRO A 97 -1.59 2.33 21.36
CA PRO A 97 -2.83 1.59 21.15
C PRO A 97 -3.96 2.31 21.89
N GLU A 98 -5.06 2.54 21.19
CA GLU A 98 -6.30 3.04 21.79
C GLU A 98 -6.81 1.97 22.76
N GLN A 99 -6.61 2.20 24.06
CA GLN A 99 -7.10 1.29 25.09
C GLN A 99 -8.61 1.50 25.26
N GLU A 100 -9.41 0.51 24.84
CA GLU A 100 -10.81 0.42 25.26
C GLU A 100 -10.87 0.12 26.76
N VAL A 101 -11.06 1.17 27.56
CA VAL A 101 -11.24 1.03 29.01
C VAL A 101 -12.64 0.46 29.27
N LYS A 102 -12.72 -0.83 29.60
CA LYS A 102 -13.95 -1.43 30.15
C LYS A 102 -14.10 -1.03 31.62
N VAL A 103 -14.94 -0.04 31.87
CA VAL A 103 -15.36 0.32 33.23
C VAL A 103 -16.40 -0.70 33.69
N VAL A 104 -16.07 -1.53 34.68
CA VAL A 104 -17.03 -2.39 35.38
C VAL A 104 -17.44 -1.65 36.65
N ILE A 105 -18.71 -1.24 36.72
CA ILE A 105 -19.29 -0.65 37.93
C ILE A 105 -19.97 -1.79 38.69
N SER A 106 -19.39 -2.20 39.83
CA SER A 106 -20.04 -3.08 40.80
C SER A 106 -20.64 -2.23 41.90
N TRP A 107 -21.95 -2.37 42.14
CA TRP A 107 -22.62 -1.82 43.29
C TRP A 107 -22.67 -2.91 44.37
N ASP A 108 -22.05 -2.68 45.51
CA ASP A 108 -22.24 -3.52 46.69
C ASP A 108 -23.60 -3.17 47.31
N GLU A 109 -24.58 -4.06 47.16
CA GLU A 109 -25.83 -3.99 47.91
C GLU A 109 -25.53 -4.36 49.36
N GLY A 110 -25.28 -3.34 50.18
CA GLY A 110 -25.32 -3.46 51.63
C GLY A 110 -26.77 -3.60 52.09
N GLU A 111 -27.17 -4.83 52.42
CA GLU A 111 -28.27 -5.09 53.36
C GLU A 111 -27.95 -4.38 54.69
N GLU A 112 -28.81 -3.46 55.14
CA GLU A 112 -28.97 -3.18 56.57
C GLU A 112 -30.39 -3.51 57.03
N ALA A 113 -30.39 -4.37 58.04
CA ALA A 113 -31.52 -4.97 58.71
C ALA A 113 -32.36 -3.96 59.53
N VAL A 114 -33.67 -4.15 59.48
CA VAL A 114 -34.69 -4.06 60.54
C VAL A 114 -34.44 -3.09 61.72
N ALA A 115 -35.24 -2.03 61.78
CA ALA A 115 -35.65 -1.41 63.04
C ALA A 115 -37.17 -1.48 63.20
N SER A 116 -37.60 -2.51 63.93
CA SER A 116 -38.90 -2.57 64.60
C SER A 116 -38.85 -1.64 65.81
N CYS A 117 -39.70 -0.61 65.84
CA CYS A 117 -40.18 -0.01 67.08
C CYS A 117 -41.70 0.03 67.00
N GLY A 118 -42.34 -0.90 67.71
CA GLY A 118 -43.75 -0.80 68.07
C GLY A 118 -43.98 0.10 69.29
N ALA A 119 -45.25 0.13 69.70
CA ALA A 119 -45.85 0.79 70.86
C ALA A 119 -46.09 2.31 70.68
N SER A 120 -47.29 2.85 70.82
CA SER A 120 -48.63 2.37 71.17
C SER A 120 -49.66 3.41 70.73
#